data_AF-A0A7C6B1Y5-F1
#
_entry.id   AF-A0A7C6B1Y5-F1
#
_cell.length_a   1.000
_cell.length_b   1.000
_cell.length_c   1.000
_cell.angle_alpha   90.00
_cell.angle_beta   90.00
_cell.angle_gamma   90.00
#
_symmetry.space_group_name_H-M   'P 1'
#
loop_
_entity.id
_entity.type
_entity.pdbx_description
1 polymer ?
#
loop_
_entity_poly.entity_id
_entity_poly.type
_entity_poly.pdbx_seq_one_letter_code
_entity_poly.pdbx_strand_id
1 'polypeptide(L)'
;MAGAAPMTVAISTDFLNAFSAVPKGKQAKVVDFVTKFMADPTRPGINYEPIKKARDPKLRSVRIDEAYRGIVLKPDSGNVFVLLYVDHHDKAYQWAENKVCGIHPEIGSIQIFDVVEGSAAEQQQEPDTGAPAKGLFDHLRDKDIRRLGVPDELLPLVRSFRDENDLDAASDKLPQEAYEALSYAASGYDLQEI
;
A
#
# COMPACT_ATOMS: atom_id res chain seq x y z
N MET A 1 -15.73 32.25 9.69
CA MET A 1 -15.25 31.52 8.51
C MET A 1 -14.15 30.59 8.99
N ALA A 2 -14.41 29.28 9.09
CA ALA A 2 -13.36 28.33 9.44
C ALA A 2 -12.39 28.24 8.25
N GLY A 3 -11.12 28.58 8.45
CA GLY A 3 -10.09 28.42 7.42
C GLY A 3 -9.96 26.94 7.06
N ALA A 4 -9.93 26.62 5.77
CA ALA A 4 -9.67 25.26 5.31
C ALA A 4 -8.32 24.79 5.91
N ALA A 5 -8.30 23.55 6.43
CA ALA A 5 -7.06 22.96 6.95
C ALA A 5 -5.98 22.99 5.85
N PRO A 6 -4.71 23.30 6.18
CA PRO A 6 -3.65 23.39 5.17
C PRO A 6 -3.47 22.05 4.46
N MET A 7 -3.32 22.07 3.13
CA MET A 7 -3.06 20.85 2.36
C MET A 7 -1.67 20.30 2.71
N THR A 8 -1.57 19.00 2.96
CA THR A 8 -0.33 18.30 3.24
C THR A 8 -0.01 17.37 2.09
N VAL A 9 1.27 17.35 1.68
CA VAL A 9 1.78 16.40 0.70
C VAL A 9 2.77 15.48 1.40
N ALA A 10 2.51 14.18 1.34
CA ALA A 10 3.44 13.13 1.72
C ALA A 10 4.11 12.55 0.46
N ILE A 11 5.33 12.05 0.61
CA ILE A 11 6.07 11.36 -0.44
C ILE A 11 6.42 9.98 0.08
N SER A 12 5.97 8.94 -0.61
CA SER A 12 6.30 7.56 -0.27
C SER A 12 7.76 7.24 -0.60
N THR A 13 8.33 6.27 0.13
CA THR A 13 9.65 5.71 -0.19
C THR A 13 9.68 5.13 -1.60
N ASP A 14 8.61 4.45 -2.03
CA ASP A 14 8.46 3.90 -3.38
C ASP A 14 8.59 4.97 -4.46
N PHE A 15 8.01 6.15 -4.25
CA PHE A 15 8.18 7.27 -5.17
C PHE A 15 9.65 7.70 -5.28
N LEU A 16 10.36 7.81 -4.15
CA LEU A 16 11.77 8.19 -4.14
C LEU A 16 12.64 7.14 -4.85
N ASN A 17 12.36 5.86 -4.63
CA ASN A 17 13.03 4.75 -5.31
C ASN A 17 12.77 4.79 -6.82
N ALA A 18 11.50 4.95 -7.23
CA ALA A 18 11.12 5.04 -8.64
C ALA A 18 11.75 6.26 -9.32
N PHE A 19 11.74 7.42 -8.66
CA PHE A 19 12.39 8.63 -9.13
C PHE A 19 13.89 8.44 -9.37
N SER A 20 14.58 7.69 -8.50
CA SER A 20 16.01 7.41 -8.67
C SER A 20 16.30 6.59 -9.94
N ALA A 21 15.35 5.77 -10.39
CA ALA A 21 15.43 4.97 -11.61
C ALA A 21 15.03 5.76 -12.88
N VAL A 22 14.38 6.93 -12.76
CA VAL A 22 14.05 7.78 -13.91
C VAL A 22 15.34 8.31 -14.55
N PRO A 23 15.48 8.28 -15.89
CA PRO A 23 16.66 8.83 -16.58
C PRO A 23 16.93 10.29 -16.19
N LYS A 24 18.21 10.63 -15.95
CA LYS A 24 18.63 11.98 -15.49
C LYS A 24 18.03 13.13 -16.30
N GLY A 25 17.93 12.98 -17.63
CA GLY A 25 17.35 14.00 -18.51
C GLY A 25 15.84 14.27 -18.29
N LYS A 26 15.14 13.37 -17.59
CA LYS A 26 13.71 13.50 -17.26
C LYS A 26 13.47 13.86 -15.79
N GLN A 27 14.43 13.60 -14.90
CA GLN A 27 14.31 13.89 -13.47
C GLN A 27 14.01 15.36 -13.17
N ALA A 28 14.56 16.30 -13.93
CA ALA A 28 14.29 17.73 -13.73
C ALA A 28 12.79 18.08 -13.83
N LYS A 29 12.04 17.42 -14.72
CA LYS A 29 10.60 17.61 -14.87
C LYS A 29 9.82 17.00 -13.69
N VAL A 30 10.29 15.86 -13.18
CA VAL A 30 9.70 15.24 -11.97
C VAL A 30 9.89 16.18 -10.78
N VAL A 31 11.09 16.72 -10.58
CA VAL A 31 11.37 17.66 -9.48
C VAL A 31 10.54 18.93 -9.59
N ASP A 32 10.42 19.52 -10.79
CA ASP A 32 9.56 20.68 -11.05
C ASP A 32 8.09 20.39 -10.71
N PHE A 33 7.58 19.22 -11.13
CA PHE A 33 6.24 18.77 -10.75
C PHE A 33 6.10 18.63 -9.23
N VAL A 34 6.99 17.91 -8.56
CA VAL A 34 6.95 17.69 -7.09
C VAL A 34 6.95 19.02 -6.36
N THR A 35 7.78 19.97 -6.79
CA THR A 35 7.87 21.31 -6.18
C THR A 35 6.52 22.05 -6.30
N LYS A 36 5.91 22.03 -7.48
CA LYS A 36 4.60 22.66 -7.73
C LYS A 36 3.49 21.96 -6.96
N PHE A 37 3.56 20.63 -6.85
CA PHE A 37 2.60 19.80 -6.17
C PHE A 37 2.63 20.01 -4.65
N MET A 38 3.82 20.06 -4.06
CA MET A 38 4.02 20.39 -2.64
C MET A 38 3.54 21.81 -2.30
N ALA A 39 3.67 22.75 -3.23
CA ALA A 39 3.18 24.12 -3.03
C ALA A 39 1.65 24.19 -3.01
N ASP A 40 0.98 23.49 -3.92
CA ASP A 40 -0.48 23.39 -3.96
C ASP A 40 -0.92 22.16 -4.79
N PRO A 41 -1.36 21.06 -4.14
CA PRO A 41 -1.81 19.87 -4.84
C PRO A 41 -3.20 20.05 -5.48
N THR A 42 -3.92 21.14 -5.22
CA THR A 42 -5.25 21.37 -5.79
C THR A 42 -5.22 22.21 -7.08
N ARG A 43 -4.02 22.55 -7.56
CA ARG A 43 -3.84 23.37 -8.77
C ARG A 43 -4.59 22.78 -9.97
N PRO A 44 -5.37 23.61 -10.71
CA PRO A 44 -6.12 23.16 -11.88
C PRO A 44 -5.26 22.48 -12.96
N GLY A 45 -3.99 22.85 -13.08
CA GLY A 45 -3.08 22.31 -14.10
C GLY A 45 -2.54 20.90 -13.83
N ILE A 46 -2.79 20.31 -12.65
CA ILE A 46 -2.27 18.97 -12.31
C ILE A 46 -3.00 17.85 -13.07
N ASN A 47 -4.28 18.07 -13.44
CA ASN A 47 -5.12 17.14 -14.19
C ASN A 47 -5.09 15.71 -13.62
N TYR A 48 -5.90 15.48 -12.58
CA TYR A 48 -6.04 14.18 -11.95
C TYR A 48 -6.90 13.23 -12.80
N GLU A 49 -6.26 12.29 -13.48
CA GLU A 49 -6.94 11.29 -14.29
C GLU A 49 -7.29 10.06 -13.44
N PRO A 50 -8.56 9.58 -13.45
CA PRO A 50 -8.91 8.33 -12.79
C PRO A 50 -8.26 7.14 -13.50
N ILE A 51 -7.70 6.22 -12.72
CA ILE A 51 -7.07 5.00 -13.22
C ILE A 51 -8.15 3.91 -13.30
N LYS A 52 -8.69 3.67 -14.49
CA LYS A 52 -9.86 2.79 -14.68
C LYS A 52 -9.71 1.37 -14.13
N LYS A 53 -8.48 0.84 -14.11
CA LYS A 53 -8.14 -0.51 -13.67
C LYS A 53 -7.56 -0.57 -12.25
N ALA A 54 -7.41 0.57 -11.58
CA ALA A 54 -6.92 0.57 -10.21
C ALA A 54 -7.94 -0.07 -9.27
N ARG A 55 -7.47 -0.95 -8.39
CA ARG A 55 -8.27 -1.50 -7.28
C ARG A 55 -8.72 -0.40 -6.31
N ASP A 56 -7.85 0.55 -6.02
CA ASP A 56 -8.18 1.69 -5.15
C ASP A 56 -8.71 2.88 -5.98
N PRO A 57 -10.00 3.26 -5.80
CA PRO A 57 -10.62 4.35 -6.54
C PRO A 57 -10.11 5.75 -6.16
N LYS A 58 -9.25 5.87 -5.13
CA LYS A 58 -8.59 7.13 -4.74
C LYS A 58 -7.30 7.40 -5.54
N LEU A 59 -6.80 6.40 -6.26
CA LEU A 59 -5.59 6.55 -7.08
C LEU A 59 -5.88 7.39 -8.32
N ARG A 60 -5.00 8.37 -8.56
CA ARG A 60 -5.06 9.26 -9.72
C ARG A 60 -3.71 9.26 -10.44
N SER A 61 -3.76 9.29 -11.76
CA SER A 61 -2.60 9.57 -12.59
C SER A 61 -2.48 11.08 -12.80
N VAL A 62 -1.25 11.60 -12.75
CA VAL A 62 -0.93 12.99 -13.05
C VAL A 62 0.18 13.05 -14.10
N ARG A 63 0.12 14.07 -14.95
CA ARG A 63 1.09 14.24 -16.03
C ARG A 63 2.38 14.89 -15.53
N ILE A 64 3.49 14.19 -15.64
CA ILE A 64 4.83 14.78 -15.46
C ILE A 64 5.31 15.38 -16.78
N ASP A 65 5.27 14.60 -17.85
CA ASP A 65 5.50 15.05 -19.21
C ASP A 65 4.72 14.19 -20.22
N GLU A 66 5.08 14.22 -21.51
CA GLU A 66 4.36 13.42 -22.51
C GLU A 66 4.42 11.92 -22.24
N ALA A 67 5.56 11.44 -21.78
CA ALA A 67 5.88 10.02 -21.63
C ALA A 67 5.73 9.52 -20.19
N TYR A 68 5.93 10.39 -19.20
CA TYR A 68 5.95 10.04 -17.79
C TYR A 68 4.65 10.42 -17.06
N ARG A 69 4.27 9.56 -16.12
CA ARG A 69 3.13 9.74 -15.22
C ARG A 69 3.58 9.58 -13.78
N GLY A 70 2.99 10.41 -12.91
CA GLY A 70 3.02 10.21 -11.47
C GLY A 70 1.74 9.51 -11.02
N ILE A 71 1.83 8.67 -10.00
CA ILE A 71 0.67 8.08 -9.33
C ILE A 71 0.52 8.74 -7.96
N VAL A 72 -0.70 9.20 -7.69
CA VAL A 72 -1.03 10.00 -6.51
C VAL A 72 -2.22 9.41 -5.79
N LEU A 73 -2.14 9.31 -4.46
CA LEU A 73 -3.32 9.14 -3.63
C LEU A 73 -4.00 10.49 -3.47
N LYS A 74 -5.19 10.65 -4.05
CA LYS A 74 -6.01 11.84 -3.85
C LYS A 74 -7.13 11.50 -2.84
N PRO A 75 -7.25 12.21 -1.71
CA PRO A 75 -8.32 11.96 -0.77
C PRO A 75 -9.68 12.39 -1.36
N ASP A 76 -10.73 11.65 -1.02
CA ASP A 76 -12.13 12.05 -1.24
C ASP A 76 -12.59 13.02 -0.14
N SER A 77 -12.13 12.80 1.09
CA SER A 77 -12.30 13.67 2.26
C SER A 77 -10.98 13.81 3.01
N GLY A 78 -10.60 15.03 3.37
CA GLY A 78 -9.33 15.33 4.05
C GLY A 78 -8.42 16.24 3.23
N ASN A 79 -7.21 16.45 3.73
CA ASN A 79 -6.25 17.43 3.20
C ASN A 79 -4.87 16.82 2.89
N VAL A 80 -4.71 15.48 2.97
CA VAL A 80 -3.43 14.79 2.75
C VAL A 80 -3.40 14.13 1.38
N PHE A 81 -2.48 14.56 0.53
CA PHE A 81 -2.17 13.96 -0.77
C PHE A 81 -0.86 13.19 -0.67
N VAL A 82 -0.70 12.12 -1.46
CA VAL A 82 0.51 11.30 -1.40
C VAL A 82 1.07 11.05 -2.78
N LEU A 83 2.35 11.32 -2.97
CA LEU A 83 3.10 10.88 -4.15
C LEU A 83 3.56 9.44 -3.94
N LEU A 84 3.06 8.54 -4.79
CA LEU A 84 3.22 7.10 -4.63
C LEU A 84 4.24 6.52 -5.61
N TYR A 85 4.22 6.94 -6.87
CA TYR A 85 5.08 6.36 -7.89
C TYR A 85 5.32 7.32 -9.07
N VAL A 86 6.39 7.08 -9.84
CA VAL A 86 6.66 7.79 -11.10
C VAL A 86 7.36 6.88 -12.10
N ASP A 87 6.79 6.73 -13.29
CA ASP A 87 7.41 5.97 -14.37
C ASP A 87 6.81 6.37 -15.74
N HIS A 88 7.26 5.72 -16.80
CA HIS A 88 6.67 5.76 -18.12
C HIS A 88 5.19 5.36 -18.04
N HIS A 89 4.36 5.99 -18.86
CA HIS A 89 2.90 5.89 -18.85
C HIS A 89 2.40 4.48 -18.53
N ASP A 90 2.68 3.50 -19.38
CA ASP A 90 2.11 2.16 -19.25
C ASP A 90 2.55 1.45 -17.96
N LYS A 91 3.80 1.64 -17.55
CA LYS A 91 4.34 1.06 -16.31
C LYS A 91 3.74 1.70 -15.07
N ALA A 92 3.53 3.02 -15.08
CA ALA A 92 2.88 3.72 -13.99
C ALA A 92 1.42 3.26 -13.81
N TYR A 93 0.71 3.06 -14.92
CA TYR A 93 -0.64 2.49 -14.89
C TYR A 93 -0.62 1.05 -14.37
N GLN A 94 0.26 0.19 -14.90
CA GLN A 94 0.41 -1.20 -14.46
C GLN A 94 0.74 -1.30 -12.97
N TRP A 95 1.66 -0.47 -12.47
CA TRP A 95 2.00 -0.40 -11.05
C TRP A 95 0.75 -0.10 -10.22
N ALA A 96 -0.11 0.82 -10.66
CA ALA A 96 -1.30 1.22 -9.93
C ALA A 96 -2.46 0.20 -9.97
N GLU A 97 -2.44 -0.79 -10.88
CA GLU A 97 -3.57 -1.71 -11.07
C GLU A 97 -3.88 -2.50 -9.78
N ASN A 98 -2.86 -3.01 -9.08
CA ASN A 98 -3.03 -3.88 -7.91
C ASN A 98 -2.75 -3.19 -6.56
N LYS A 99 -2.39 -1.90 -6.56
CA LYS A 99 -2.05 -1.17 -5.34
C LYS A 99 -3.30 -0.68 -4.63
N VAL A 100 -3.33 -0.87 -3.32
CA VAL A 100 -4.34 -0.31 -2.42
C VAL A 100 -3.66 0.53 -1.34
N CYS A 101 -4.23 1.69 -1.04
CA CYS A 101 -3.74 2.58 0.00
C CYS A 101 -4.64 2.54 1.24
N GLY A 102 -4.12 1.94 2.31
CA GLY A 102 -4.69 1.94 3.65
C GLY A 102 -4.11 3.04 4.54
N ILE A 103 -4.79 3.33 5.65
CA ILE A 103 -4.25 4.14 6.73
C ILE A 103 -4.14 3.24 7.95
N HIS A 104 -2.95 3.20 8.56
CA HIS A 104 -2.76 2.45 9.78
C HIS A 104 -3.61 3.08 10.90
N PRO A 105 -4.49 2.32 11.57
CA PRO A 105 -5.51 2.87 12.47
C PRO A 105 -4.93 3.54 13.73
N GLU A 106 -3.80 3.06 14.26
CA GLU A 106 -3.19 3.61 15.48
C GLU A 106 -2.17 4.74 15.22
N ILE A 107 -1.24 4.57 14.29
CA ILE A 107 -0.17 5.56 14.02
C ILE A 107 -0.52 6.57 12.93
N GLY A 108 -1.60 6.33 12.17
CA GLY A 108 -2.04 7.22 11.08
C GLY A 108 -1.11 7.27 9.88
N SER A 109 -0.16 6.33 9.75
CA SER A 109 0.72 6.22 8.58
C SER A 109 -0.04 5.72 7.36
N ILE A 110 0.43 6.09 6.17
CA ILE A 110 -0.17 5.65 4.90
C ILE A 110 0.55 4.39 4.46
N GLN A 111 -0.20 3.30 4.32
CA GLN A 111 0.33 2.02 3.89
C GLN A 111 -0.08 1.75 2.45
N ILE A 112 0.87 1.30 1.63
CA ILE A 112 0.65 0.91 0.24
C ILE A 112 0.96 -0.58 0.16
N PHE A 113 0.01 -1.38 -0.32
CA PHE A 113 0.17 -2.83 -0.43
C PHE A 113 -0.49 -3.37 -1.69
N ASP A 114 -0.07 -4.56 -2.13
CA ASP A 114 -0.63 -5.23 -3.29
C ASP A 114 -1.80 -6.13 -2.90
N VAL A 115 -2.94 -5.94 -3.57
CA VAL A 115 -4.06 -6.87 -3.49
C VAL A 115 -3.95 -7.83 -4.68
N VAL A 116 -3.54 -9.07 -4.39
CA VAL A 116 -3.66 -10.17 -5.35
C VAL A 116 -5.03 -10.81 -5.15
N GLU A 117 -5.89 -10.78 -6.17
CA GLU A 117 -7.08 -11.64 -6.18
C GLU A 117 -6.63 -13.11 -6.27
N GLY A 118 -6.90 -13.86 -5.20
CA GLY A 118 -6.80 -15.31 -5.19
C GLY A 118 -5.71 -15.88 -4.28
N SER A 119 -6.09 -16.12 -3.02
CA SER A 119 -5.72 -17.33 -2.28
C SER A 119 -6.91 -17.79 -1.41
N ALA A 120 -8.10 -17.84 -2.02
CA ALA A 120 -9.21 -18.63 -1.48
C ALA A 120 -9.37 -19.84 -2.39
N ALA A 121 -8.90 -21.00 -1.90
CA ALA A 121 -9.05 -22.35 -2.47
C ALA A 121 -8.25 -22.58 -3.78
N GLU A 122 -7.55 -23.69 -4.06
CA GLU A 122 -7.61 -25.08 -3.64
C GLU A 122 -6.20 -25.71 -3.69
N GLN A 123 -5.74 -26.29 -2.58
CA GLN A 123 -4.97 -27.53 -2.67
C GLN A 123 -5.73 -28.56 -1.86
N GLN A 124 -6.51 -29.37 -2.59
CA GLN A 124 -6.96 -30.67 -2.13
C GLN A 124 -5.71 -31.51 -1.84
N GLN A 125 -5.38 -31.66 -0.56
CA GLN A 125 -4.70 -32.84 -0.06
C GLN A 125 -5.66 -33.57 0.87
N GLU A 126 -5.70 -34.88 0.65
CA GLU A 126 -6.62 -35.88 1.20
C GLU A 126 -6.79 -35.84 2.73
N PRO A 127 -7.90 -36.37 3.26
CA PRO A 127 -8.23 -36.24 4.67
C PRO A 127 -7.34 -37.16 5.50
N ASP A 128 -6.30 -36.60 6.12
CA ASP A 128 -5.71 -37.22 7.29
C ASP A 128 -6.49 -36.79 8.54
N THR A 129 -6.91 -37.79 9.29
CA THR A 129 -7.74 -37.70 10.48
C THR A 129 -7.04 -36.94 11.61
N GLY A 130 -7.53 -35.76 12.00
CA GLY A 130 -7.26 -35.22 13.34
C GLY A 130 -7.36 -33.70 13.48
N ALA A 131 -8.50 -33.20 13.97
CA ALA A 131 -8.79 -31.82 14.40
C ALA A 131 -8.50 -30.68 13.37
N PRO A 132 -9.23 -29.56 13.37
CA PRO A 132 -8.82 -28.42 12.56
C PRO A 132 -7.46 -27.94 13.10
N ALA A 133 -6.40 -28.12 12.31
CA ALA A 133 -5.10 -27.54 12.61
C ALA A 133 -5.29 -26.03 12.79
N LYS A 134 -4.97 -25.52 13.98
CA LYS A 134 -5.04 -24.09 14.28
C LYS A 134 -4.15 -23.36 13.28
N GLY A 135 -4.68 -22.31 12.65
CA GLY A 135 -3.89 -21.40 11.84
C GLY A 135 -2.81 -20.73 12.68
N LEU A 136 -1.73 -20.28 12.02
CA LEU A 136 -0.56 -19.69 12.67
C LEU A 136 -0.95 -18.55 13.64
N PHE A 137 -1.93 -17.74 13.22
CA PHE A 137 -2.40 -16.56 13.96
C PHE A 137 -3.76 -16.72 14.65
N ASP A 138 -4.27 -17.96 14.82
CA ASP A 138 -5.58 -18.20 15.46
C ASP A 138 -5.65 -17.76 16.93
N HIS A 139 -4.49 -17.66 17.59
CA HIS A 139 -4.38 -17.16 18.96
C HIS A 139 -4.55 -15.63 19.07
N LEU A 140 -4.35 -14.90 17.97
CA LEU A 140 -4.54 -13.45 17.90
C LEU A 140 -5.97 -13.12 17.47
N ARG A 141 -6.57 -12.09 18.07
CA ARG A 141 -7.87 -11.56 17.59
C ARG A 141 -7.62 -10.64 16.40
N ASP A 142 -8.61 -10.45 15.53
CA ASP A 142 -8.45 -9.57 14.36
C ASP A 142 -8.04 -8.15 14.74
N LYS A 143 -8.54 -7.66 15.89
CA LYS A 143 -8.12 -6.34 16.39
C LYS A 143 -6.64 -6.29 16.71
N ASP A 144 -6.05 -7.38 17.20
CA ASP A 144 -4.65 -7.43 17.57
C ASP A 144 -3.80 -7.58 16.29
N ILE A 145 -4.25 -8.37 15.30
CA ILE A 145 -3.63 -8.47 13.97
C ILE A 145 -3.61 -7.10 13.26
N ARG A 146 -4.68 -6.31 13.34
CA ARG A 146 -4.69 -4.92 12.83
C ARG A 146 -3.68 -4.01 13.52
N ARG A 147 -3.44 -4.22 14.82
CA ARG A 147 -2.46 -3.42 15.59
C ARG A 147 -1.03 -3.73 15.19
N LEU A 148 -0.79 -4.93 14.68
CA LEU A 148 0.47 -5.30 14.02
C LEU A 148 0.63 -4.63 12.64
N GLY A 149 -0.31 -3.79 12.20
CA GLY A 149 -0.21 -3.07 10.93
C GLY A 149 -0.75 -3.80 9.71
N VAL A 150 -1.47 -4.91 9.91
CA VAL A 150 -2.16 -5.62 8.83
C VAL A 150 -3.44 -4.86 8.42
N PRO A 151 -3.57 -4.44 7.15
CA PRO A 151 -4.79 -3.83 6.62
C PRO A 151 -5.98 -4.79 6.63
N ASP A 152 -7.20 -4.25 6.74
CA ASP A 152 -8.44 -5.06 6.74
C ASP A 152 -8.56 -5.95 5.49
N GLU A 153 -8.09 -5.45 4.35
CA GLU A 153 -8.08 -6.15 3.06
C GLU A 153 -7.18 -7.38 3.05
N LEU A 154 -6.14 -7.42 3.89
CA LEU A 154 -5.19 -8.53 3.99
C LEU A 154 -5.49 -9.46 5.18
N LEU A 155 -6.47 -9.15 6.04
CA LEU A 155 -6.86 -10.03 7.14
C LEU A 155 -7.24 -11.45 6.68
N PRO A 156 -8.03 -11.64 5.60
CA PRO A 156 -8.34 -12.99 5.12
C PRO A 156 -7.09 -13.78 4.69
N LEU A 157 -6.09 -13.10 4.11
CA LEU A 157 -4.83 -13.70 3.72
C LEU A 157 -4.04 -14.15 4.96
N VAL A 158 -3.87 -13.25 5.95
CA VAL A 158 -3.15 -13.58 7.20
C VAL A 158 -3.84 -14.70 7.97
N ARG A 159 -5.17 -14.74 7.98
CA ARG A 159 -5.96 -15.83 8.57
C ARG A 159 -5.82 -17.16 7.84
N SER A 160 -5.32 -17.18 6.61
CA SER A 160 -5.11 -18.41 5.85
C SER A 160 -3.79 -19.11 6.14
N PHE A 161 -2.84 -18.43 6.80
CA PHE A 161 -1.50 -18.96 7.06
C PHE A 161 -1.51 -20.07 8.09
N ARG A 162 -0.82 -21.17 7.78
CA ARG A 162 -0.71 -22.36 8.62
C ARG A 162 0.64 -22.46 9.32
N ASP A 163 1.70 -21.98 8.67
CA ASP A 163 3.06 -21.99 9.20
C ASP A 163 3.87 -20.75 8.76
N GLU A 164 5.11 -20.63 9.28
CA GLU A 164 6.00 -19.51 8.97
C GLU A 164 6.37 -19.42 7.48
N ASN A 165 6.33 -20.53 6.72
CA ASN A 165 6.63 -20.49 5.29
C ASN A 165 5.51 -19.78 4.51
N ASP A 166 4.25 -19.94 4.92
CA ASP A 166 3.13 -19.19 4.33
C ASP A 166 3.30 -17.67 4.54
N LEU A 167 3.80 -17.26 5.72
CA LEU A 167 4.10 -15.87 6.03
C LEU A 167 5.25 -15.33 5.16
N ASP A 168 6.36 -16.06 5.08
CA ASP A 168 7.54 -15.67 4.29
C ASP A 168 7.18 -15.54 2.79
N ALA A 169 6.35 -16.45 2.27
CA ALA A 169 5.87 -16.40 0.90
C ALA A 169 4.95 -15.21 0.60
N ALA A 170 4.39 -14.57 1.63
CA ALA A 170 3.55 -13.38 1.52
C ALA A 170 4.28 -12.07 1.84
N SER A 171 5.59 -12.11 2.12
CA SER A 171 6.41 -10.93 2.46
C SER A 171 6.26 -9.76 1.48
N ASP A 172 6.24 -10.03 0.16
CA ASP A 172 6.07 -9.01 -0.88
C ASP A 172 4.64 -8.42 -0.96
N LYS A 173 3.65 -9.07 -0.33
CA LYS A 173 2.23 -8.65 -0.36
C LYS A 173 1.83 -7.87 0.89
N LEU A 174 2.58 -8.02 1.98
CA LEU A 174 2.31 -7.37 3.25
C LEU A 174 3.07 -6.04 3.35
N PRO A 175 2.52 -5.02 4.03
CA PRO A 175 3.33 -3.91 4.50
C PRO A 175 4.52 -4.43 5.31
N GLN A 176 5.71 -3.86 5.12
CA GLN A 176 6.93 -4.34 5.77
C GLN A 176 6.79 -4.40 7.30
N GLU A 177 6.23 -3.36 7.91
CA GLU A 177 5.95 -3.28 9.35
C GLU A 177 5.07 -4.47 9.81
N ALA A 178 4.07 -4.83 8.99
CA ALA A 178 3.15 -5.91 9.30
C ALA A 178 3.81 -7.28 9.19
N TYR A 179 4.67 -7.48 8.18
CA TYR A 179 5.46 -8.70 8.05
C TYR A 179 6.38 -8.89 9.28
N GLU A 180 7.16 -7.87 9.64
CA GLU A 180 8.09 -7.93 10.78
C GLU A 180 7.35 -8.25 12.08
N ALA A 181 6.24 -7.56 12.35
CA ALA A 181 5.43 -7.77 13.54
C ALA A 181 4.78 -9.16 13.58
N LEU A 182 4.31 -9.68 12.43
CA LEU A 182 3.77 -11.03 12.32
C LEU A 182 4.86 -12.10 12.50
N SER A 183 6.09 -11.89 12.02
CA SER A 183 7.21 -12.80 12.24
C SER A 183 7.58 -12.90 13.73
N TYR A 184 7.56 -11.78 14.46
CA TYR A 184 7.76 -11.81 15.91
C TYR A 184 6.62 -12.55 16.63
N ALA A 185 5.37 -12.31 16.24
CA ALA A 185 4.23 -13.02 16.81
C ALA A 185 4.29 -14.55 16.51
N ALA A 186 4.73 -14.94 15.31
CA ALA A 186 4.91 -16.34 14.94
C ALA A 186 6.03 -17.02 15.76
N SER A 187 7.09 -16.28 16.09
CA SER A 187 8.18 -16.73 16.98
C SER A 187 7.78 -16.82 18.46
N GLY A 188 6.55 -16.43 18.82
CA GLY A 188 6.01 -16.55 20.19
C GLY A 188 6.27 -15.34 21.10
N TYR A 189 6.67 -14.19 20.57
CA TYR A 189 6.77 -12.95 21.34
C TYR A 189 5.37 -12.41 21.67
N ASP A 190 5.21 -11.85 22.86
CA ASP A 190 3.92 -11.29 23.28
C ASP A 190 3.68 -9.93 22.62
N LEU A 191 2.42 -9.57 22.38
CA LEU A 191 2.01 -8.30 21.72
C LEU A 191 2.48 -7.03 22.46
N GLN A 192 2.93 -7.15 23.70
CA GLN A 192 3.48 -6.05 24.49
C GLN A 192 4.99 -5.85 24.26
N GLU A 193 5.66 -6.84 23.67
CA GLU A 193 7.09 -6.85 23.37
C GLU A 193 7.37 -6.50 21.90
N ILE A 194 6.31 -6.32 21.09
CA ILE A 194 6.31 -5.97 19.66
C ILE A 194 5.89 -4.51 19.49
#